data_AF-A0A168MLZ3-F1
#
_entry.id   AF-A0A168MLZ3-F1
#
_cell.length_a   1.000
_cell.length_b   1.000
_cell.length_c   1.000
_cell.angle_alpha   90.00
_cell.angle_beta   90.00
_cell.angle_gamma   90.00
#
_symmetry.space_group_name_H-M   'P 1'
#
loop_
_entity.id
_entity.type
_entity.pdbx_description
1 polymer ?
#
loop_
_entity_poly.entity_id
_entity_poly.type
_entity_poly.pdbx_seq_one_letter_code
_entity_poly.pdbx_strand_id
1 'polypeptide(L)'
;MQDVILTESGKKKLEDELEYLKTVKRVEIKLALKAARAQGDLSENADYDAAKDDQSMTETRIQELETQLKNAVIIESSSEADVFDINKTALVKFCDVDETEEVTLVSTVEADVKNMKISIESPLGKALYKLKVGQKATVASPDGSYDVQVEKLL
;
A
#
# COMPACT_ATOMS: atom_id res chain seq x y z
N MET A 1 18.30 7.19 4.08
CA MET A 1 17.36 6.19 3.52
C MET A 1 16.08 6.31 4.31
N GLN A 2 14.93 6.26 3.65
CA GLN A 2 13.63 6.34 4.30
C GLN A 2 13.16 4.93 4.58
N ASP A 3 12.94 4.60 5.85
CA ASP A 3 12.47 3.28 6.27
C ASP A 3 11.03 3.08 5.76
N VAL A 4 10.74 1.89 5.23
CA VAL A 4 9.39 1.53 4.75
C VAL A 4 8.71 0.71 5.84
N ILE A 5 7.61 1.21 6.40
CA ILE A 5 6.89 0.47 7.43
C ILE A 5 5.98 -0.57 6.76
N LEU A 6 6.13 -1.84 7.13
CA LEU A 6 5.30 -2.93 6.66
C LEU A 6 4.75 -3.74 7.83
N THR A 7 3.59 -4.33 7.62
CA THR A 7 3.10 -5.47 8.41
C THR A 7 3.68 -6.76 7.82
N GLU A 8 3.58 -7.87 8.54
CA GLU A 8 3.98 -9.17 8.00
C GLU A 8 3.15 -9.56 6.76
N SER A 9 1.84 -9.27 6.76
CA SER A 9 0.98 -9.47 5.58
C SER A 9 1.35 -8.56 4.41
N GLY A 10 1.68 -7.30 4.68
CA GLY A 10 2.14 -6.33 3.68
C GLY A 10 3.45 -6.77 3.04
N LYS A 11 4.42 -7.22 3.84
CA LYS A 11 5.67 -7.79 3.34
C LYS A 11 5.40 -9.00 2.44
N LYS A 12 4.56 -9.94 2.89
CA LYS A 12 4.24 -11.14 2.13
C LYS A 12 3.64 -10.82 0.76
N LYS A 13 2.72 -9.83 0.69
CA LYS A 13 2.16 -9.34 -0.58
C LYS A 13 3.24 -8.82 -1.54
N LEU A 14 4.19 -8.03 -1.05
CA LEU A 14 5.29 -7.53 -1.88
C LEU A 14 6.21 -8.66 -2.36
N GLU A 15 6.50 -9.65 -1.51
CA GLU A 15 7.29 -10.83 -1.89
C GLU A 15 6.59 -11.65 -2.98
N ASP A 16 5.29 -11.89 -2.84
CA ASP A 16 4.49 -12.64 -3.81
C ASP A 16 4.40 -11.89 -5.16
N GLU A 17 4.22 -10.56 -5.14
CA GLU A 17 4.27 -9.73 -6.35
C GLU A 17 5.65 -9.82 -7.02
N LEU A 18 6.73 -9.66 -6.23
CA LEU A 18 8.10 -9.72 -6.73
C LEU A 18 8.41 -11.08 -7.37
N GLU A 19 7.98 -12.17 -6.74
CA GLU A 19 8.14 -13.53 -7.26
C GLU A 19 7.43 -13.70 -8.60
N TYR A 20 6.17 -13.27 -8.69
CA TYR A 20 5.40 -13.29 -9.93
C TYR A 20 6.09 -12.52 -11.05
N LEU A 21 6.56 -11.30 -10.78
CA LEU A 21 7.22 -10.47 -11.78
C LEU A 21 8.51 -11.12 -12.30
N LYS A 22 9.31 -11.73 -11.40
CA LYS A 22 10.60 -12.34 -11.75
C LYS A 22 10.46 -13.69 -12.45
N THR A 23 9.44 -14.47 -12.13
CA THR A 23 9.30 -15.86 -12.60
C THR A 23 8.31 -16.03 -13.74
N VAL A 24 7.19 -15.30 -13.72
CA VAL A 24 6.11 -15.41 -14.71
C VAL A 24 6.21 -14.27 -15.72
N LYS A 25 5.98 -13.02 -15.28
CA LYS A 25 5.85 -11.87 -16.19
C LYS A 25 7.12 -11.63 -17.02
N ARG A 26 8.32 -11.74 -16.42
CA ARG A 26 9.59 -11.59 -17.14
C ARG A 26 9.79 -12.63 -18.24
N VAL A 27 9.28 -13.86 -18.04
CA VAL A 27 9.33 -14.92 -19.07
C VAL A 27 8.34 -14.60 -20.20
N GLU A 28 7.12 -14.17 -19.88
CA GLU A 28 6.11 -13.75 -20.87
C GLU A 28 6.63 -12.63 -21.76
N ILE A 29 7.23 -11.59 -21.17
CA ILE A 29 7.82 -10.46 -21.90
C ILE A 29 8.94 -10.94 -22.84
N LYS A 30 9.79 -11.87 -22.38
CA LYS A 30 10.86 -12.44 -23.20
C LYS A 30 10.30 -13.20 -24.41
N LEU A 31 9.18 -13.92 -24.23
CA LEU A 31 8.50 -14.61 -25.32
C LEU A 31 7.85 -13.63 -26.30
N ALA A 32 7.18 -12.58 -25.80
CA ALA A 32 6.60 -11.53 -26.62
C ALA A 32 7.65 -10.81 -27.47
N LEU A 33 8.77 -10.40 -26.88
CA LEU A 33 9.90 -9.80 -27.59
C LEU A 33 10.48 -10.74 -28.66
N LYS A 34 10.56 -12.04 -28.38
CA LYS A 34 11.03 -13.04 -29.35
C LYS A 34 10.05 -13.18 -30.52
N ALA A 35 8.75 -13.19 -30.25
CA ALA A 35 7.71 -13.29 -31.27
C ALA A 35 7.70 -12.04 -32.17
N ALA A 36 7.75 -10.83 -31.59
CA ALA A 36 7.82 -9.59 -32.34
C ALA A 36 9.07 -9.52 -33.23
N ARG A 37 10.23 -9.95 -32.71
CA ARG A 37 11.48 -10.07 -33.50
C ARG A 37 11.40 -10.99 -34.71
N ALA A 38 10.54 -12.01 -34.66
CA ALA A 38 10.37 -12.93 -35.77
C ALA A 38 9.55 -12.34 -36.94
N GLN A 39 8.88 -11.20 -36.73
CA GLN A 39 8.07 -10.52 -37.76
C GLN A 39 8.93 -9.66 -38.72
N GLY A 40 10.24 -9.52 -38.46
CA GLY A 40 11.20 -8.94 -39.37
C GLY A 40 11.38 -7.43 -39.20
N ASP A 41 10.45 -6.64 -39.73
CA ASP A 41 10.50 -5.18 -39.56
C ASP A 41 10.08 -4.80 -38.14
N LEU A 42 10.99 -4.14 -37.43
CA LEU A 42 10.79 -3.70 -36.04
C LEU A 42 10.57 -2.20 -35.93
N SER A 43 10.78 -1.45 -37.02
CA SER A 43 10.72 0.01 -36.99
C SER A 43 9.29 0.56 -36.90
N GLU A 44 8.30 -0.25 -37.29
CA GLU A 44 6.86 0.05 -37.17
C GLU A 44 6.11 -1.02 -36.34
N ASN A 45 6.84 -1.84 -35.58
CA ASN A 45 6.26 -2.98 -34.88
C ASN A 45 5.72 -2.58 -33.51
N ALA A 46 4.42 -2.26 -33.47
CA ALA A 46 3.72 -1.91 -32.24
C ALA A 46 3.81 -2.98 -31.14
N ASP A 47 3.87 -4.27 -31.50
CA ASP A 47 4.02 -5.36 -30.53
C ASP A 47 5.42 -5.37 -29.90
N TYR A 48 6.46 -5.01 -30.66
CA TYR A 48 7.82 -4.87 -30.16
C TYR A 48 7.93 -3.71 -29.18
N ASP A 49 7.40 -2.55 -29.55
CA ASP A 49 7.43 -1.35 -28.70
C ASP A 49 6.65 -1.57 -27.41
N ALA A 50 5.43 -2.12 -27.49
CA ALA A 50 4.63 -2.48 -26.32
C ALA A 50 5.37 -3.46 -25.40
N ALA A 51 6.01 -4.50 -25.96
CA ALA A 51 6.78 -5.45 -25.16
C ALA A 51 8.04 -4.83 -24.51
N LYS A 52 8.64 -3.80 -25.13
CA LYS A 52 9.77 -3.06 -24.56
C LYS A 52 9.32 -2.13 -23.43
N ASP A 53 8.17 -1.50 -23.56
CA ASP A 53 7.57 -0.69 -22.50
C ASP A 53 7.17 -1.56 -21.30
N ASP A 54 6.50 -2.68 -21.55
CA ASP A 54 6.16 -3.68 -20.53
C ASP A 54 7.42 -4.18 -19.80
N GLN A 55 8.51 -4.42 -20.54
CA GLN A 55 9.82 -4.74 -19.96
C GLN A 55 10.30 -3.63 -19.04
N SER A 56 10.32 -2.39 -19.51
CA SER A 56 10.81 -1.26 -18.71
C SER A 56 10.00 -1.09 -17.42
N MET A 57 8.67 -1.09 -17.53
CA MET A 57 7.78 -0.95 -16.37
C MET A 57 7.96 -2.09 -15.37
N THR A 58 8.07 -3.33 -15.86
CA THR A 58 8.28 -4.51 -15.01
C THR A 58 9.61 -4.44 -14.27
N GLU A 59 10.70 -4.07 -14.95
CA GLU A 59 12.02 -3.96 -14.32
C GLU A 59 12.09 -2.81 -13.31
N THR A 60 11.47 -1.66 -13.60
CA THR A 60 11.34 -0.57 -12.64
C THR A 60 10.57 -1.03 -11.40
N ARG A 61 9.44 -1.72 -11.57
CA ARG A 61 8.65 -2.22 -10.44
C ARG A 61 9.42 -3.24 -9.59
N ILE A 62 10.18 -4.13 -10.21
CA ILE A 62 11.05 -5.09 -9.50
C ILE A 62 12.08 -4.35 -8.64
N GLN A 63 12.73 -3.31 -9.17
CA GLN A 63 13.71 -2.53 -8.41
C GLN A 63 13.09 -1.78 -7.23
N GLU A 64 11.89 -1.22 -7.42
CA GLU A 64 11.13 -0.59 -6.34
C GLU A 64 10.80 -1.58 -5.23
N LEU A 65 10.26 -2.76 -5.58
CA LEU A 65 9.91 -3.82 -4.63
C LEU A 65 11.12 -4.33 -3.86
N GLU A 66 12.24 -4.60 -4.56
CA GLU A 66 13.49 -5.02 -3.91
C GLU A 66 14.01 -3.94 -2.95
N THR A 67 13.87 -2.66 -3.31
CA THR A 67 14.26 -1.53 -2.45
C THR A 67 13.34 -1.40 -1.23
N GLN A 68 12.03 -1.54 -1.41
CA GLN A 68 11.05 -1.48 -0.32
C GLN A 68 11.27 -2.63 0.67
N LEU A 69 11.40 -3.86 0.17
CA LEU A 69 11.64 -5.04 1.00
C LEU A 69 12.98 -4.97 1.74
N LYS A 70 14.03 -4.43 1.11
CA LYS A 70 15.35 -4.26 1.73
C LYS A 70 15.34 -3.26 2.88
N ASN A 71 14.56 -2.19 2.77
CA ASN A 71 14.48 -1.12 3.77
C ASN A 71 13.24 -1.26 4.68
N ALA A 72 12.59 -2.43 4.67
CA ALA A 72 11.37 -2.66 5.41
C ALA A 72 11.62 -2.79 6.92
N VAL A 73 10.84 -2.05 7.71
CA VAL A 73 10.72 -2.24 9.16
C VAL A 73 9.37 -2.91 9.41
N ILE A 74 9.42 -4.13 9.95
CA ILE A 74 8.22 -4.90 10.26
C ILE A 74 7.67 -4.47 11.61
N ILE A 75 6.40 -4.08 11.62
CA ILE A 75 5.66 -3.74 12.83
C ILE A 75 4.45 -4.64 12.99
N GLU A 76 4.10 -4.92 14.24
CA GLU A 76 2.96 -5.74 14.62
C GLU A 76 2.03 -4.96 15.55
N SER A 77 0.78 -5.41 15.62
CA SER A 77 -0.20 -4.89 16.56
C SER A 77 0.22 -5.16 18.00
N SER A 78 0.16 -4.16 18.87
CA SER A 78 0.30 -4.36 20.32
C SER A 78 -0.84 -5.19 20.90
N SER A 79 -0.53 -5.90 21.98
CA SER A 79 -1.49 -6.67 22.78
C SER A 79 -2.44 -5.79 23.63
N GLU A 80 -2.30 -4.46 23.60
CA GLU A 80 -3.15 -3.55 24.37
C GLU A 80 -4.55 -3.47 23.76
N ALA A 81 -5.57 -3.94 24.49
CA ALA A 81 -6.93 -4.06 23.98
C ALA A 81 -7.58 -2.71 23.63
N ASP A 82 -7.24 -1.63 24.36
CA ASP A 82 -7.89 -0.33 24.21
C ASP A 82 -7.14 0.65 23.29
N VAL A 83 -6.06 0.21 22.65
CA VAL A 83 -5.21 1.05 21.78
C VAL A 83 -5.49 0.71 20.31
N PHE A 84 -5.83 1.73 19.52
CA PHE A 84 -6.03 1.63 18.09
C PHE A 84 -4.67 1.55 17.39
N ASP A 85 -4.29 0.32 17.06
CA ASP A 85 -2.96 -0.01 16.55
C ASP A 85 -3.04 -0.48 15.09
N ILE A 86 -1.88 -0.68 14.47
CA ILE A 86 -1.83 -1.29 13.15
C ILE A 86 -2.50 -2.67 13.16
N ASN A 87 -3.12 -3.05 12.04
CA ASN A 87 -3.93 -4.26 11.84
C ASN A 87 -5.17 -4.38 12.74
N LYS A 88 -5.53 -3.34 13.49
CA LYS A 88 -6.82 -3.28 14.20
C LYS A 88 -7.85 -2.51 13.39
N THR A 89 -9.11 -2.80 13.68
CA THR A 89 -10.26 -2.08 13.15
C THR A 89 -10.98 -1.36 14.28
N ALA A 90 -11.43 -0.14 14.03
CA ALA A 90 -12.20 0.66 14.99
C ALA A 90 -13.35 1.39 14.30
N LEU A 91 -14.40 1.66 15.07
CA LEU A 91 -15.39 2.68 14.71
C LEU A 91 -14.80 4.06 15.03
N VAL A 92 -14.65 4.87 13.99
CA VAL A 92 -14.10 6.22 14.07
C VAL A 92 -15.20 7.22 13.72
N LYS A 93 -15.48 8.11 14.65
CA LYS A 93 -16.44 9.19 14.47
C LYS A 93 -15.75 10.44 13.93
N PHE A 94 -16.22 10.94 12.79
CA PHE A 94 -15.84 12.23 12.21
C PHE A 94 -16.73 13.32 12.81
N CYS A 95 -16.19 14.07 13.76
CA CYS A 95 -16.97 14.95 14.65
C CYS A 95 -17.67 16.10 13.91
N ASP A 96 -17.12 16.57 12.79
CA ASP A 96 -17.64 17.74 12.09
C ASP A 96 -18.87 17.43 11.22
N VAL A 97 -18.98 16.18 10.76
CA VAL A 97 -20.09 15.71 9.92
C VAL A 97 -21.02 14.74 10.65
N ASP A 98 -20.71 14.42 11.91
CA ASP A 98 -21.45 13.46 12.75
C ASP A 98 -21.61 12.06 12.12
N GLU A 99 -20.64 11.65 11.29
CA GLU A 99 -20.61 10.34 10.65
C GLU A 99 -19.63 9.40 11.36
N THR A 100 -19.88 8.09 11.29
CA THR A 100 -19.03 7.07 11.91
C THR A 100 -18.71 5.99 10.88
N GLU A 101 -17.43 5.72 10.70
CA GLU A 101 -16.93 4.75 9.73
C GLU A 101 -16.09 3.67 10.42
N GLU A 102 -16.11 2.48 9.84
CA GLU A 102 -15.22 1.38 10.24
C GLU A 102 -13.86 1.57 9.58
N VAL A 103 -12.84 1.89 10.36
CA VAL A 103 -11.47 2.17 9.89
C VAL A 103 -10.54 1.05 10.31
N THR A 104 -9.76 0.51 9.38
CA THR A 104 -8.64 -0.39 9.69
C THR A 104 -7.32 0.35 9.48
N LEU A 105 -6.46 0.38 10.49
CA LEU A 105 -5.11 0.93 10.34
C LEU A 105 -4.19 -0.11 9.72
N VAL A 106 -3.50 0.25 8.65
CA VAL A 106 -2.63 -0.66 7.89
C VAL A 106 -1.32 0.02 7.50
N SER A 107 -0.42 -0.74 6.88
CA SER A 107 0.77 -0.17 6.23
C SER A 107 0.42 0.51 4.91
N THR A 108 1.32 1.34 4.38
CA THR A 108 1.10 2.04 3.10
C THR A 108 0.85 1.08 1.93
N VAL A 109 1.47 -0.11 1.94
CA VAL A 109 1.29 -1.13 0.90
C VAL A 109 -0.13 -1.72 0.88
N GLU A 110 -0.81 -1.69 2.01
CA GLU A 110 -2.12 -2.33 2.18
C GLU A 110 -3.27 -1.33 2.25
N ALA A 111 -2.95 -0.04 2.11
CA ALA A 111 -3.91 1.04 2.16
C ALA A 111 -4.92 0.94 1.01
N ASP A 112 -6.18 1.07 1.35
CA ASP A 112 -7.31 1.06 0.43
C ASP A 112 -8.41 1.96 1.00
N VAL A 113 -8.41 3.21 0.55
CA VAL A 113 -9.33 4.25 1.03
C VAL A 113 -10.79 3.85 0.77
N LYS A 114 -11.09 3.12 -0.30
CA LYS A 114 -12.47 2.71 -0.61
C LYS A 114 -13.03 1.74 0.42
N ASN A 115 -12.16 0.96 1.05
CA ASN A 115 -12.50 0.00 2.09
C ASN A 115 -12.06 0.48 3.48
N MET A 116 -11.80 1.79 3.65
CA MET A 116 -11.37 2.40 4.91
C MET A 116 -10.14 1.74 5.55
N LYS A 117 -9.25 1.18 4.72
CA LYS A 117 -7.92 0.72 5.13
C LYS A 117 -6.95 1.88 5.02
N ILE A 118 -6.67 2.52 6.15
CA ILE A 118 -5.94 3.77 6.21
C ILE A 118 -4.49 3.50 6.61
N SER A 119 -3.54 3.99 5.82
CA SER A 119 -2.12 3.91 6.17
C SER A 119 -1.84 4.71 7.44
N ILE A 120 -1.11 4.12 8.39
CA ILE A 120 -0.61 4.83 9.58
C ILE A 120 0.33 6.00 9.24
N GLU A 121 0.81 6.09 8.00
CA GLU A 121 1.66 7.18 7.53
C GLU A 121 0.85 8.36 6.94
N SER A 122 -0.44 8.14 6.64
CA SER A 122 -1.36 9.18 6.15
C SER A 122 -1.75 10.17 7.27
N PRO A 123 -2.24 11.39 6.95
CA PRO A 123 -2.66 12.34 7.97
C PRO A 123 -3.69 11.78 8.95
N LEU A 124 -4.73 11.10 8.43
CA LEU A 124 -5.77 10.46 9.24
C LEU A 124 -5.19 9.31 10.08
N GLY A 125 -4.41 8.43 9.45
CA GLY A 125 -3.80 7.30 10.15
C GLY A 125 -2.84 7.73 11.25
N LYS A 126 -2.03 8.78 11.03
CA LYS A 126 -1.14 9.35 12.06
C LYS A 126 -1.90 9.91 13.26
N ALA A 127 -3.06 10.54 13.02
CA ALA A 127 -3.89 11.07 14.09
C ALA A 127 -4.55 9.96 14.91
N LEU A 128 -4.92 8.84 14.28
CA LEU A 128 -5.60 7.71 14.90
C LEU A 128 -4.64 6.69 15.54
N TYR A 129 -3.44 6.54 14.98
CA TYR A 129 -2.48 5.53 15.39
C TYR A 129 -2.06 5.74 16.85
N LYS A 130 -2.20 4.67 17.64
CA LYS A 130 -1.95 4.61 19.09
C LYS A 130 -2.91 5.45 19.95
N LEU A 131 -4.00 5.97 19.40
CA LEU A 131 -5.07 6.54 20.23
C LEU A 131 -5.79 5.46 21.03
N LYS A 132 -6.28 5.85 22.21
CA LYS A 132 -7.15 4.99 23.00
C LYS A 132 -8.62 5.21 22.66
N VAL A 133 -9.44 4.17 22.90
CA VAL A 133 -10.90 4.29 22.82
C VAL A 133 -11.39 5.47 23.68
N GLY A 134 -12.26 6.30 23.10
CA GLY A 134 -12.79 7.52 23.69
C GLY A 134 -11.94 8.78 23.45
N GLN A 135 -10.72 8.67 22.91
CA GLN A 135 -9.88 9.83 22.63
C GLN A 135 -10.19 10.46 21.29
N LYS A 136 -10.00 11.78 21.24
CA LYS A 136 -10.13 12.62 20.05
C LYS A 136 -8.77 13.07 19.53
N ALA A 137 -8.65 13.22 18.23
CA ALA A 137 -7.51 13.86 17.58
C ALA A 137 -7.98 14.74 16.41
N THR A 138 -7.19 15.78 16.14
CA THR A 138 -7.43 16.68 15.01
C THR A 138 -6.56 16.22 13.83
N VAL A 139 -7.19 16.05 12.67
CA VAL A 139 -6.54 15.67 11.42
C VAL A 139 -6.35 16.90 10.55
N ALA A 140 -5.12 17.12 10.07
CA ALA A 140 -4.85 18.15 9.08
C ALA A 140 -5.20 17.67 7.67
N SER A 141 -5.98 18.46 6.95
CA SER A 141 -6.36 18.30 5.54
C SER A 141 -5.92 19.54 4.74
N PRO A 142 -5.72 19.45 3.42
CA PRO A 142 -5.46 20.62 2.58
C PRO A 142 -6.54 21.70 2.69
N ASP A 143 -7.80 21.31 2.89
CA ASP A 143 -8.96 22.21 2.94
C ASP A 143 -9.30 22.72 4.36
N GLY A 144 -8.52 22.35 5.38
CA GLY A 144 -8.78 22.68 6.77
C GLY A 144 -8.40 21.55 7.72
N SER A 145 -8.83 21.62 8.97
CA SER A 145 -8.66 20.52 9.93
C SER A 145 -10.03 19.98 10.33
N TYR A 146 -10.09 18.68 10.61
CA TYR A 146 -11.29 18.04 11.13
C TYR A 146 -10.99 17.15 12.32
N ASP A 147 -11.96 17.01 13.23
CA ASP A 147 -11.78 16.22 14.44
C ASP A 147 -12.33 14.79 14.27
N VAL A 148 -11.56 13.81 14.74
CA VAL A 148 -11.94 12.39 14.78
C VAL A 148 -11.87 11.83 16.19
N GLN A 149 -12.73 10.86 16.49
CA GLN A 149 -12.74 10.14 17.77
C GLN A 149 -12.78 8.63 17.54
N VAL A 150 -11.98 7.87 18.29
CA VAL A 150 -12.11 6.42 18.35
C VAL A 150 -13.26 6.07 19.28
N GLU A 151 -14.40 5.59 18.76
CA GLU A 151 -15.55 5.23 19.61
C GLU A 151 -15.41 3.84 20.21
N LYS A 152 -14.93 2.88 19.41
CA LYS A 152 -14.85 1.48 19.81
C LYS A 152 -13.88 0.70 18.92
N LEU A 153 -13.12 -0.22 19.51
CA LEU A 153 -12.34 -1.23 18.78
C LEU A 153 -13.18 -2.48 18.49
N LEU A 154 -13.04 -3.06 17.30
CA LEU A 154 -13.79 -4.22 16.82
C LEU A 154 -13.01 -5.54 17.00
#